data_AF-A0AAU8GUT4-F1
#
_entry.id   AF-A0AAU8GUT4-F1
#
_cell.length_a   1.000
_cell.length_b   1.000
_cell.length_c   1.000
_cell.angle_alpha   90.00
_cell.angle_beta   90.00
_cell.angle_gamma   90.00
#
_symmetry.space_group_name_H-M   'P 1'
#
loop_
_entity.id
_entity.type
_entity.pdbx_description
1 polymer ?
#
loop_
_entity_poly.entity_id
_entity_poly.type
_entity_poly.pdbx_seq_one_letter_code
_entity_poly.pdbx_strand_id
1 'polypeptide(L)'
;MFALKGDLIVEKPIFIVQMAMPMTIFFWTMYVIVYLVSWKLKLNYEDSVAVAFNSTGRDFEIAIAIAISAFNPTVALATVIGPLIEVPVMLVLVWFAKNTEYKLFKIKK
;
A
#
# COMPACT_ATOMS: atom_id res chain seq x y z
N MET A 1 16.70 5.26 -7.32
CA MET A 1 16.25 4.03 -7.99
C MET A 1 15.17 4.31 -9.03
N PHE A 2 14.07 4.97 -8.65
CA PHE A 2 12.97 5.36 -9.56
C PHE A 2 13.40 6.21 -10.76
N ALA A 3 14.18 7.27 -10.54
CA ALA A 3 14.65 8.15 -11.61
C ALA A 3 15.58 7.45 -12.63
N LEU A 4 16.31 6.40 -12.21
CA LEU A 4 17.21 5.63 -13.08
C LEU A 4 16.47 4.63 -13.99
N LYS A 5 15.16 4.48 -13.80
CA LYS A 5 14.31 3.50 -14.49
C LYS A 5 13.07 4.17 -15.12
N GLY A 6 13.07 5.50 -15.22
CA GLY A 6 11.95 6.30 -15.74
C GLY A 6 11.57 5.94 -17.18
N ASP A 7 12.55 5.61 -18.02
CA ASP A 7 12.30 5.26 -19.44
C ASP A 7 11.40 4.04 -19.59
N LEU A 8 11.56 3.03 -18.73
CA LEU A 8 10.73 1.82 -18.73
C LEU A 8 9.32 2.05 -18.23
N ILE A 9 9.12 3.04 -17.35
CA ILE A 9 7.80 3.45 -16.88
C ILE A 9 7.01 4.05 -18.05
N VAL A 10 7.69 4.82 -18.91
CA VAL A 10 7.11 5.47 -20.08
C VAL A 10 6.88 4.47 -21.22
N GLU A 11 7.77 3.50 -21.41
CA GLU A 11 7.64 2.49 -22.49
C GLU A 11 6.52 1.47 -22.26
N LYS A 12 6.17 1.13 -21.01
CA LYS A 12 5.21 0.04 -20.70
C LYS A 12 4.10 0.46 -19.73
N PRO A 13 3.24 1.44 -20.07
CA PRO A 13 2.17 1.92 -19.20
C PRO A 13 1.12 0.84 -18.89
N ILE A 14 0.83 -0.06 -19.84
CA ILE A 14 -0.16 -1.12 -19.66
C ILE A 14 0.25 -2.09 -18.53
N PHE A 15 1.54 -2.39 -18.41
CA PHE A 15 2.07 -3.31 -17.41
C PHE A 15 1.95 -2.73 -16.01
N ILE A 16 2.16 -1.42 -15.87
CA ILE A 16 1.98 -0.70 -14.61
C ILE A 16 0.54 -0.81 -14.13
N VAL A 17 -0.44 -0.56 -15.01
CA VAL A 17 -1.86 -0.63 -14.65
C VAL A 17 -2.26 -2.05 -14.24
N GLN A 18 -1.78 -3.06 -14.96
CA GLN A 18 -2.02 -4.47 -14.64
C GLN A 18 -1.46 -4.87 -13.27
N MET A 19 -0.33 -4.33 -12.84
CA MET A 19 0.20 -4.55 -11.49
C MET A 19 -0.49 -3.67 -10.43
N ALA A 20 -0.87 -2.45 -10.79
CA ALA A 20 -1.51 -1.51 -9.89
C ALA A 20 -2.87 -2.00 -9.39
N MET A 21 -3.65 -2.62 -10.27
CA MET A 21 -4.99 -3.12 -9.93
C MET A 21 -4.96 -4.15 -8.78
N PRO A 22 -4.24 -5.29 -8.87
CA PRO A 22 -4.19 -6.27 -7.79
C PRO A 22 -3.52 -5.71 -6.52
N MET A 23 -2.48 -4.88 -6.64
CA MET A 23 -1.85 -4.25 -5.47
C MET A 23 -2.82 -3.32 -4.75
N THR A 24 -3.55 -2.47 -5.48
CA THR A 24 -4.52 -1.54 -4.90
C THR A 24 -5.61 -2.31 -4.17
N ILE A 25 -6.16 -3.35 -4.79
CA ILE A 25 -7.17 -4.21 -4.16
C ILE A 25 -6.61 -4.84 -2.88
N PHE A 26 -5.39 -5.36 -2.94
CA PHE A 26 -4.73 -5.95 -1.79
C PHE A 26 -4.59 -4.95 -0.63
N PHE A 27 -4.02 -3.76 -0.88
CA PHE A 27 -3.79 -2.75 0.14
C PHE A 27 -5.10 -2.26 0.76
N TRP A 28 -6.10 -1.98 -0.08
CA TRP A 28 -7.39 -1.49 0.39
C TRP A 28 -8.13 -2.54 1.23
N THR A 29 -8.12 -3.79 0.77
CA THR A 29 -8.75 -4.91 1.48
C THR A 29 -8.08 -5.16 2.82
N MET A 30 -6.75 -5.27 2.84
CA MET A 30 -5.99 -5.54 4.05
C MET A 30 -6.18 -4.43 5.08
N TYR A 31 -6.05 -3.17 4.65
CA TYR A 31 -6.22 -2.01 5.52
C TYR A 31 -7.63 -1.96 6.13
N VAL A 32 -8.68 -2.08 5.29
CA VAL A 32 -10.07 -1.98 5.75
C VAL A 32 -10.42 -3.12 6.71
N ILE A 33 -9.96 -4.34 6.46
CA ILE A 33 -10.20 -5.48 7.36
C ILE A 33 -9.58 -5.18 8.73
N VAL A 34 -8.30 -4.85 8.78
CA VAL A 34 -7.60 -4.62 10.05
C VAL A 34 -8.18 -3.41 10.78
N TYR A 35 -8.48 -2.32 10.06
CA TYR A 35 -9.10 -1.13 10.62
C TYR A 35 -10.47 -1.41 11.25
N LEU A 36 -11.34 -2.16 10.56
CA LEU A 36 -12.66 -2.53 11.06
C LEU A 36 -12.60 -3.52 12.23
N VAL A 37 -11.64 -4.46 12.20
CA VAL A 37 -11.41 -5.38 13.32
C VAL A 37 -10.94 -4.62 14.55
N SER A 38 -9.96 -3.72 14.42
CA SER A 38 -9.48 -2.84 15.49
C SER A 38 -10.60 -2.00 16.09
N TRP A 39 -11.47 -1.43 15.25
CA TRP A 39 -12.66 -0.71 15.69
C TRP A 39 -13.66 -1.61 16.44
N LYS A 40 -13.91 -2.84 15.98
CA LYS A 40 -14.76 -3.81 16.68
C LYS A 40 -14.19 -4.22 18.04
N LEU A 41 -12.86 -4.28 18.16
CA LEU A 41 -12.14 -4.51 19.41
C LEU A 41 -12.11 -3.29 20.34
N LYS A 42 -12.77 -2.18 19.96
CA LYS A 42 -12.85 -0.93 20.74
C LYS A 42 -11.49 -0.26 21.00
N LEU A 43 -10.52 -0.46 20.10
CA LEU A 43 -9.29 0.34 20.11
C LEU A 43 -9.61 1.82 19.81
N ASN A 44 -8.73 2.73 20.23
CA ASN A 44 -8.86 4.13 19.86
C ASN A 44 -8.55 4.31 18.35
N TYR A 45 -8.93 5.47 17.80
CA TYR A 45 -8.68 5.78 16.39
C TYR A 45 -7.19 5.72 16.06
N GLU A 46 -6.35 6.32 16.89
CA GLU A 46 -4.89 6.36 16.71
C GLU A 46 -4.30 4.95 16.62
N ASP A 47 -4.63 4.08 17.56
CA ASP A 47 -4.19 2.68 17.57
C ASP A 47 -4.73 1.90 16.37
N SER A 48 -6.00 2.09 16.03
CA SER A 48 -6.64 1.38 14.91
C SER A 48 -6.00 1.73 13.57
N VAL A 49 -5.66 3.01 13.36
CA VAL A 49 -4.97 3.50 12.17
C VAL A 49 -3.51 3.02 12.15
N ALA A 50 -2.79 3.11 13.27
CA ALA A 50 -1.41 2.67 13.37
C ALA A 50 -1.28 1.17 13.04
N VAL A 51 -2.13 0.33 13.62
CA VAL A 51 -2.12 -1.12 13.37
C VAL A 51 -2.50 -1.44 11.92
N ALA A 52 -3.50 -0.75 11.36
CA ALA A 52 -3.92 -0.96 9.97
C ALA A 52 -2.86 -0.54 8.95
N PHE A 53 -2.13 0.55 9.18
CA PHE A 53 -1.01 0.93 8.31
C PHE A 53 0.18 -0.01 8.48
N ASN A 54 0.49 -0.43 9.70
CA ASN A 54 1.56 -1.40 9.96
C ASN A 54 1.30 -2.75 9.27
N SER A 55 0.05 -3.24 9.28
CA SER A 55 -0.31 -4.47 8.59
C SER A 55 -0.31 -4.38 7.06
N THR A 56 -0.35 -3.15 6.53
CA THR A 56 -0.48 -2.88 5.10
C THR A 56 0.87 -2.49 4.48
N GLY A 57 1.78 -1.90 5.26
CA GLY A 57 3.12 -1.49 4.83
C GLY A 57 3.97 -2.66 4.34
N ARG A 58 4.80 -2.41 3.32
CA ARG A 58 5.65 -3.41 2.69
C ARG A 58 7.10 -2.93 2.61
N ASP A 59 8.03 -3.84 2.83
CA ASP A 59 9.47 -3.59 2.67
C ASP A 59 9.89 -3.78 1.20
N PHE A 60 9.58 -2.81 0.36
CA PHE A 60 9.92 -2.86 -1.07
C PHE A 60 11.42 -2.96 -1.32
N GLU A 61 12.24 -2.34 -0.48
CA GLU A 61 13.69 -2.37 -0.55
C GLU A 61 14.23 -3.80 -0.44
N ILE A 62 13.69 -4.59 0.50
CA ILE A 62 14.07 -5.98 0.70
C ILE A 62 13.53 -6.85 -0.45
N ALA A 63 12.29 -6.62 -0.88
CA ALA A 63 11.69 -7.34 -1.99
C ALA A 63 12.48 -7.14 -3.30
N ILE A 64 12.93 -5.91 -3.57
CA ILE A 64 13.78 -5.60 -4.72
C ILE A 64 15.15 -6.25 -4.57
N ALA A 65 15.77 -6.19 -3.38
CA ALA A 65 17.06 -6.83 -3.14
C ALA A 65 17.01 -8.34 -3.42
N ILE A 66 15.96 -9.03 -2.98
CA ILE A 66 15.73 -10.45 -3.26
C ILE A 66 15.48 -10.69 -4.75
N ALA A 67 14.70 -9.83 -5.42
CA ALA A 67 14.43 -9.94 -6.85
C ALA A 67 15.71 -9.79 -7.69
N ILE A 68 16.65 -8.93 -7.29
CA ILE A 68 17.95 -8.75 -7.98
C ILE A 68 18.88 -9.92 -7.71
N SER A 69 18.89 -10.45 -6.48
CA SER A 69 19.87 -11.47 -6.07
C SER A 69 19.47 -12.89 -6.48
N ALA A 70 18.18 -13.22 -6.45
CA ALA A 70 17.68 -14.57 -6.70
C ALA A 70 17.05 -14.75 -8.09
N PHE A 71 16.67 -13.66 -8.77
CA PHE A 71 15.96 -13.72 -10.05
C PHE A 71 16.66 -12.89 -11.13
N ASN A 72 16.20 -13.05 -12.38
CA ASN A 72 16.73 -12.31 -13.51
C ASN A 72 16.51 -10.79 -13.34
N PRO A 73 17.45 -9.93 -13.78
CA PRO A 73 17.34 -8.47 -13.68
C PRO A 73 16.00 -7.89 -14.17
N THR A 74 15.35 -8.55 -15.13
CA THR A 74 14.03 -8.15 -15.65
C THR A 74 12.92 -8.21 -14.59
N VAL A 75 13.01 -9.13 -13.62
CA VAL A 75 12.03 -9.30 -12.53
C VAL A 75 12.21 -8.20 -11.47
N ALA A 76 13.45 -7.89 -11.13
CA ALA A 76 13.78 -6.78 -10.22
C ALA A 76 13.34 -5.41 -10.74
N LEU A 77 13.26 -5.26 -12.06
CA LEU A 77 12.77 -4.06 -12.71
C LEU A 77 11.26 -3.84 -12.49
N ALA A 78 10.47 -4.91 -12.43
CA ALA A 78 9.03 -4.85 -12.19
C ALA A 78 8.71 -4.47 -10.74
N THR A 79 9.53 -4.87 -9.77
CA THR A 79 9.31 -4.60 -8.35
C THR A 79 9.56 -3.14 -7.96
N VAL A 80 10.37 -2.40 -8.73
CA VAL A 80 10.61 -0.97 -8.52
C VAL A 80 9.36 -0.12 -8.77
N ILE A 81 8.36 -0.61 -9.52
CA ILE A 81 7.12 0.13 -9.76
C ILE A 81 6.21 0.14 -8.52
N GLY A 82 6.41 -0.78 -7.58
CA GLY A 82 5.56 -0.97 -6.40
C GLY A 82 5.29 0.32 -5.60
N PRO A 83 6.34 1.07 -5.19
CA PRO A 83 6.13 2.29 -4.39
C PRO A 83 5.44 3.44 -5.14
N LEU A 84 5.52 3.47 -6.48
CA LEU A 84 4.78 4.45 -7.29
C LEU A 84 3.26 4.27 -7.14
N ILE A 85 2.82 3.03 -6.91
CA ILE A 85 1.41 2.69 -6.68
C ILE A 85 1.08 2.78 -5.19
N GLU A 86 1.96 2.28 -4.32
CA GLU A 86 1.72 2.22 -2.88
C GLU A 86 1.50 3.60 -2.26
N VAL A 87 2.36 4.58 -2.56
CA VAL A 87 2.30 5.91 -1.93
C VAL A 87 0.96 6.61 -2.22
N PRO A 88 0.46 6.69 -3.46
CA PRO A 88 -0.88 7.22 -3.74
C PRO A 88 -2.00 6.46 -3.02
N VAL A 89 -1.94 5.12 -3.00
CA VAL A 89 -2.97 4.30 -2.34
C VAL A 89 -2.99 4.56 -0.84
N MET A 90 -1.82 4.65 -0.20
CA MET A 90 -1.71 4.99 1.22
C MET A 90 -2.28 6.38 1.53
N LEU A 91 -2.01 7.39 0.69
CA LEU A 91 -2.59 8.73 0.85
C LEU A 91 -4.13 8.69 0.78
N VAL A 92 -4.70 7.91 -0.14
CA VAL A 92 -6.15 7.71 -0.23
C VAL A 92 -6.69 7.02 1.03
N LEU A 93 -5.98 6.04 1.56
CA LEU A 93 -6.36 5.36 2.81
C LEU A 93 -6.31 6.30 4.02
N VAL A 94 -5.33 7.22 4.10
CA VAL A 94 -5.29 8.26 5.14
C VAL A 94 -6.53 9.14 5.06
N TRP A 95 -6.89 9.59 3.85
CA TRP A 95 -8.08 10.41 3.64
C TRP A 95 -9.36 9.66 4.02
N PHE A 96 -9.45 8.38 3.65
CA PHE A 96 -10.54 7.48 4.04
C PHE A 96 -10.66 7.38 5.56
N ALA A 97 -9.55 7.08 6.26
CA ALA A 97 -9.52 6.94 7.71
C ALA A 97 -9.96 8.22 8.44
N LYS A 98 -9.46 9.38 7.98
CA LYS A 98 -9.83 10.69 8.53
C LYS A 98 -11.33 10.99 8.34
N ASN A 99 -11.89 10.64 7.18
CA ASN A 99 -13.32 10.84 6.92
C ASN A 99 -14.20 9.86 7.72
N THR A 100 -13.70 8.66 8.04
CA THR A 100 -14.44 7.65 8.83
C THR A 100 -14.29 7.82 10.34
N GLU A 101 -13.29 8.57 10.81
CA GLU A 101 -13.03 8.85 12.23
C GLU A 101 -14.30 9.31 12.96
N TYR A 102 -14.98 10.33 12.41
CA TYR A 102 -16.17 10.92 13.03
C TYR A 102 -17.28 9.88 13.22
N LYS A 103 -17.55 9.07 12.19
CA LYS A 103 -18.65 8.11 12.19
C LYS A 103 -18.38 6.91 13.10
N LEU A 104 -17.16 6.38 13.08
CA LEU A 104 -16.84 5.13 13.76
C LEU A 104 -16.41 5.36 15.22
N PHE A 105 -15.64 6.42 15.49
CA PHE A 105 -14.98 6.60 16.79
C PHE A 105 -15.58 7.74 17.64
N LYS A 106 -16.13 8.80 17.03
CA LYS A 106 -16.73 9.92 17.79
C LYS A 106 -18.19 9.72 18.18
N ILE A 107 -18.98 8.94 17.44
CA ILE A 107 -20.38 8.63 17.80
C ILE A 107 -20.48 7.66 19.00
N LYS A 108 -19.39 6.93 19.30
CA LYS A 108 -19.35 5.90 20.35
C LYS A 108 -18.84 6.40 21.71
N LYS A 109 -18.51 7.70 21.84
CA LYS A 109 -18.20 8.38 23.10
C LYS A 109 -19.39 9.24 23.51
#